data_AF-A0A368Y3G5-F1
#
_entry.id   AF-A0A368Y3G5-F1
#
_cell.length_a   1.000
_cell.length_b   1.000
_cell.length_c   1.000
_cell.angle_alpha   90.00
_cell.angle_beta   90.00
_cell.angle_gamma   90.00
#
_symmetry.space_group_name_H-M   'P 1'
#
loop_
_entity.id
_entity.type
_entity.pdbx_description
1 polymer ?
#
loop_
_entity_poly.entity_id
_entity_poly.type
_entity_poly.pdbx_seq_one_letter_code
_entity_poly.pdbx_strand_id
1 'polypeptide(L)'
;MTVATLISDTGRPDLTDQQVDAICDGLTQNAAKVRYLRGLGLRVDRRPNGRPLVARADWERVYSKRQQADEAPDGARDADLPANGPRWRTAMPA
;
A
#
# COMPACT_ATOMS: atom_id res chain seq x y z
N MET A 1 -26.84 13.89 -11.49
CA MET A 1 -26.12 14.45 -10.32
C MET A 1 -26.47 13.57 -9.13
N THR A 2 -25.64 12.59 -8.80
CA THR A 2 -25.84 11.77 -7.58
C THR A 2 -24.67 12.01 -6.67
N VAL A 3 -24.98 12.54 -5.50
CA VAL A 3 -24.09 13.03 -4.46
C VAL A 3 -23.06 11.97 -4.03
N ALA A 4 -21.78 12.34 -4.13
CA ALA A 4 -20.68 11.62 -3.50
C ALA A 4 -20.76 11.85 -1.99
N THR A 5 -21.41 10.93 -1.27
CA THR A 5 -21.35 10.89 0.19
C THR A 5 -19.92 10.54 0.60
N LEU A 6 -19.16 11.56 1.01
CA LEU A 6 -17.88 11.41 1.68
C LEU A 6 -18.09 10.60 2.97
N ILE A 7 -17.73 9.33 2.92
CA ILE A 7 -17.90 8.35 4.00
C ILE A 7 -16.83 8.60 5.07
N SER A 8 -16.97 9.69 5.83
CA SER A 8 -16.21 9.91 7.05
C SER A 8 -16.76 9.02 8.16
N ASP A 9 -16.54 7.70 8.04
CA ASP A 9 -16.81 6.71 9.07
C ASP A 9 -15.63 6.67 10.08
N THR A 10 -15.26 7.82 10.64
CA THR A 10 -14.07 7.98 11.49
C THR A 10 -14.24 7.40 12.90
N GLY A 11 -15.44 6.89 13.26
CA GLY A 11 -15.74 6.35 14.59
C GLY A 11 -15.64 4.83 14.73
N ARG A 12 -15.47 4.08 13.64
CA ARG A 12 -15.35 2.61 13.70
C ARG A 12 -13.89 2.16 13.71
N PRO A 13 -13.54 1.20 14.58
CA PRO A 13 -12.19 0.65 14.61
C PRO A 13 -11.87 -0.21 13.38
N ASP A 14 -12.89 -0.73 12.69
CA ASP A 14 -12.79 -1.58 11.50
C ASP A 14 -13.31 -0.89 10.22
N LEU A 15 -12.77 -1.30 9.07
CA LEU A 15 -13.29 -0.89 7.77
C LEU A 15 -14.68 -1.49 7.54
N THR A 16 -15.58 -0.67 7.00
CA THR A 16 -16.89 -1.14 6.60
C THR A 16 -16.79 -2.08 5.41
N ASP A 17 -17.78 -2.95 5.32
CA ASP A 17 -18.03 -3.83 4.19
C ASP A 17 -17.94 -3.11 2.83
N GLN A 18 -18.54 -1.91 2.70
CA GLN A 18 -18.51 -1.12 1.46
C GLN A 18 -17.10 -0.59 1.14
N GLN A 19 -16.34 -0.16 2.15
CA GLN A 19 -14.97 0.29 1.96
C GLN A 19 -14.06 -0.86 1.52
N VAL A 20 -14.22 -2.04 2.14
CA VAL A 20 -13.50 -3.25 1.75
C VAL A 20 -13.85 -3.64 0.31
N ASP A 21 -15.11 -3.54 -0.07
CA ASP A 21 -15.56 -3.82 -1.44
C ASP A 21 -14.98 -2.83 -2.44
N ALA A 22 -14.93 -1.54 -2.11
CA ALA A 22 -14.32 -0.52 -2.96
C ALA A 22 -12.81 -0.72 -3.13
N ILE A 23 -12.10 -1.12 -2.07
CA ILE A 23 -10.67 -1.46 -2.14
C ILE A 23 -10.44 -2.70 -3.01
N CYS A 24 -11.35 -3.66 -2.97
CA CYS A 24 -11.26 -4.93 -3.67
C CYS A 24 -12.11 -4.96 -4.94
N ASP A 25 -12.37 -3.81 -5.58
CA ASP A 25 -13.24 -3.75 -6.75
C ASP A 25 -12.73 -4.71 -7.85
N GLY A 26 -13.66 -5.40 -8.50
CA GLY A 26 -13.37 -6.50 -9.44
C GLY A 26 -13.14 -7.88 -8.81
N LEU A 27 -13.06 -8.02 -7.47
CA LEU A 27 -13.00 -9.31 -6.80
C LEU A 27 -14.39 -9.76 -6.30
N THR A 28 -14.93 -10.82 -6.89
CA THR A 28 -16.24 -11.37 -6.49
C THR A 28 -16.17 -12.26 -5.25
N GLN A 29 -15.09 -13.04 -5.10
CA GLN A 29 -14.98 -14.03 -4.03
C GLN A 29 -14.39 -13.43 -2.76
N ASN A 30 -15.06 -13.59 -1.61
CA ASN A 30 -14.54 -13.13 -0.32
C ASN A 30 -13.17 -13.72 0.02
N ALA A 31 -12.92 -14.98 -0.33
CA ALA A 31 -11.61 -15.60 -0.17
C ALA A 31 -10.51 -14.91 -1.00
N ALA A 32 -10.84 -14.42 -2.20
CA ALA A 32 -9.90 -13.66 -3.03
C ALA A 32 -9.61 -12.30 -2.42
N LYS A 33 -10.64 -11.60 -1.89
CA LYS A 33 -10.47 -10.34 -1.13
C LYS A 33 -9.52 -10.52 0.05
N VAL A 34 -9.71 -11.59 0.84
CA VAL A 34 -8.84 -11.91 1.99
C VAL A 34 -7.39 -12.15 1.53
N ARG A 35 -7.18 -12.89 0.45
CA ARG A 35 -5.82 -13.15 -0.09
C ARG A 35 -5.15 -11.87 -0.57
N TYR A 36 -5.88 -11.03 -1.31
CA TYR A 36 -5.39 -9.75 -1.80
C TYR A 36 -4.96 -8.83 -0.64
N LEU A 37 -5.85 -8.61 0.33
CA LEU A 37 -5.58 -7.74 1.47
C LEU A 37 -4.38 -8.24 2.31
N ARG A 38 -4.24 -9.55 2.51
CA ARG A 38 -3.05 -10.12 3.16
C ARG A 38 -1.77 -9.91 2.35
N GLY A 39 -1.86 -9.97 1.02
CA GLY A 39 -0.75 -9.66 0.12
C GLY A 39 -0.26 -8.21 0.22
N LEU A 40 -1.13 -7.27 0.64
CA LEU A 40 -0.75 -5.90 0.94
C LEU A 40 0.02 -5.75 2.28
N GLY A 41 0.13 -6.83 3.06
CA GLY A 41 0.74 -6.82 4.39
C GLY A 41 -0.23 -6.46 5.53
N LEU A 42 -1.55 -6.44 5.25
CA LEU A 42 -2.57 -6.15 6.26
C LEU A 42 -2.86 -7.39 7.11
N ARG A 43 -3.16 -7.16 8.40
CA ARG A 43 -3.71 -8.20 9.26
C ARG A 43 -5.22 -8.32 8.99
N VAL A 44 -5.60 -9.43 8.36
CA VAL A 44 -6.98 -9.70 7.96
C VAL A 44 -7.55 -10.89 8.71
N ASP A 45 -8.55 -10.62 9.55
CA ASP A 45 -9.38 -11.61 10.20
C ASP A 45 -10.60 -11.96 9.34
N ARG A 46 -11.26 -13.08 9.63
CA ARG A 46 -12.46 -13.50 8.89
C ARG A 46 -13.67 -13.44 9.81
N ARG A 47 -14.71 -12.72 9.37
CA ARG A 47 -16.02 -12.70 10.02
C ARG A 47 -16.76 -14.03 9.72
N PRO A 48 -17.72 -14.47 10.55
CA PRO A 48 -18.50 -15.69 10.29
C PRO A 48 -19.20 -15.76 8.92
N ASN A 49 -19.52 -14.62 8.31
CA ASN A 49 -20.09 -14.54 6.95
C ASN A 49 -19.02 -14.70 5.84
N GLY A 50 -17.76 -14.95 6.19
CA GLY A 50 -16.64 -15.10 5.27
C GLY A 50 -16.02 -13.79 4.78
N ARG A 51 -16.56 -12.62 5.16
CA ARG A 51 -16.03 -11.32 4.73
C ARG A 51 -14.70 -10.99 5.44
N PRO A 52 -13.80 -10.22 4.78
CA PRO A 52 -12.58 -9.73 5.41
C PRO A 52 -12.92 -8.73 6.51
N LEU A 53 -12.29 -8.88 7.67
CA LEU A 53 -12.27 -7.89 8.74
C LEU A 53 -10.89 -7.25 8.79
N VAL A 54 -10.84 -5.94 8.60
CA VAL A 54 -9.59 -5.16 8.58
C VAL A 54 -9.74 -4.00 9.54
N ALA A 55 -8.79 -3.86 10.47
CA ALA A 55 -8.73 -2.69 11.35
C ALA A 55 -8.34 -1.46 10.52
N ARG A 56 -9.07 -0.36 10.72
CA ARG A 56 -8.81 0.91 10.02
C ARG A 56 -7.39 1.42 10.27
N ALA A 57 -6.94 1.38 11.52
CA ALA A 57 -5.59 1.81 11.89
C ALA A 57 -4.49 1.03 11.15
N ASP A 58 -4.71 -0.26 10.86
CA ASP A 58 -3.72 -1.07 10.14
C ASP A 58 -3.70 -0.70 8.65
N TRP A 59 -4.87 -0.43 8.06
CA TRP A 59 -4.98 0.10 6.70
C TRP A 59 -4.23 1.43 6.54
N GLU A 60 -4.52 2.40 7.40
CA GLU A 60 -3.88 3.72 7.37
C GLU A 60 -2.37 3.63 7.52
N ARG A 61 -1.89 2.76 8.43
CA ARG A 61 -0.46 2.52 8.64
C ARG A 61 0.23 1.93 7.42
N VAL A 62 -0.34 0.90 6.81
CA VAL A 62 0.24 0.26 5.61
C VAL A 62 0.24 1.23 4.44
N TYR A 63 -0.84 1.98 4.24
CA TYR A 63 -0.95 2.90 3.11
C TYR A 63 -0.02 4.11 3.26
N SER A 64 0.08 4.70 4.45
CA SER A 64 1.02 5.80 4.74
C SER A 64 2.47 5.37 4.51
N LYS A 65 2.84 4.15 4.92
CA LYS A 65 4.18 3.60 4.71
C LYS A 65 4.51 3.41 3.22
N ARG A 66 3.53 3.01 2.41
CA ARG A 66 3.71 2.83 0.96
C ARG A 66 3.89 4.17 0.25
N GLN A 67 3.06 5.16 0.58
CA GLN A 67 3.21 6.52 0.04
C GLN A 67 4.58 7.11 0.35
N GLN A 68 5.11 6.92 1.57
CA GLN A 68 6.46 7.38 1.92
C GLN A 68 7.59 6.64 1.17
N ALA A 69 7.36 5.38 0.77
CA ALA A 69 8.34 4.62 -0.01
C ALA A 69 8.36 5.08 -1.48
N ASP A 70 7.19 5.48 -2.01
CA ASP A 70 7.04 6.02 -3.36
C ASP A 70 7.49 7.50 -3.44
N GLU A 71 7.26 8.29 -2.38
CA GLU A 71 7.68 9.70 -2.23
C GLU A 71 9.09 9.85 -1.61
N ALA A 72 9.88 8.78 -1.55
CA ALA A 72 11.30 8.94 -1.29
C ALA A 72 11.90 9.61 -2.53
N PRO A 73 12.52 10.80 -2.42
CA PRO A 73 13.06 11.49 -3.59
C PRO A 73 14.09 10.58 -4.25
N ASP A 74 13.83 10.19 -5.50
CA ASP A 74 14.74 9.38 -6.31
C ASP A 74 16.16 10.01 -6.36
N GLY A 75 16.27 11.32 -6.11
CA GLY A 75 17.55 12.04 -6.03
C GLY A 75 18.45 11.70 -4.83
N ALA A 76 17.98 11.00 -3.80
CA ALA A 76 18.85 10.55 -2.69
C ALA A 76 19.54 9.20 -2.99
N ARG A 77 19.04 8.43 -3.96
CA ARG A 77 19.65 7.15 -4.38
C ARG A 77 20.82 7.37 -5.34
N ASP A 78 20.85 8.50 -6.04
CA ASP A 78 21.81 8.80 -7.12
C ASP A 78 22.94 9.78 -6.73
N ALA A 79 22.91 10.39 -5.54
CA ALA A 79 23.87 11.44 -5.17
C ALA A 79 25.24 10.92 -4.68
N ASP A 80 25.38 9.63 -4.36
CA ASP A 80 26.62 9.06 -3.78
C ASP A 80 27.21 7.86 -4.56
N LEU A 81 26.57 7.47 -5.67
CA LEU A 81 27.11 6.43 -6.54
C LEU A 81 27.75 7.09 -7.76
N PRO A 82 29.08 6.98 -7.99
CA PRO A 82 29.66 7.39 -9.26
C PRO A 82 29.01 6.56 -10.35
N ALA A 83 28.16 7.21 -11.16
CA ALA A 83 27.42 6.62 -12.25
C ALA A 83 28.37 5.92 -13.21
N ASN A 84 28.38 4.58 -13.16
CA ASN A 84 28.86 3.62 -14.15
C ASN A 84 29.86 4.16 -15.20
N GLY A 85 30.98 4.72 -14.75
CA GLY A 85 32.10 5.06 -15.60
C GLY A 85 32.89 3.78 -15.95
N PRO A 86 33.48 3.65 -17.15
CA PRO A 86 34.31 2.50 -17.47
C PRO A 86 35.43 2.33 -16.43
N ARG A 87 35.36 1.23 -15.67
CA ARG A 87 36.17 0.94 -14.47
C ARG A 87 37.67 0.76 -14.71
N TRP A 88 38.15 0.93 -15.94
CA TRP A 88 39.52 0.63 -16.37
C TRP A 88 40.39 1.87 -16.61
N ARG A 89 39.87 3.09 -16.41
CA ARG A 89 40.56 4.33 -16.85
C ARG A 89 41.13 5.24 -15.76
N THR A 90 41.39 4.73 -14.55
CA THR A 90 42.22 5.48 -13.58
C THR A 90 43.70 5.32 -13.98
N ALA A 91 44.14 6.11 -14.96
CA ALA A 91 45.54 6.29 -15.26
C ALA A 91 46.18 7.10 -14.11
N MET A 92 47.18 6.51 -13.45
CA MET A 92 48.02 7.20 -12.48
C MET A 92 48.90 8.23 -13.21
N PRO A 93 49.09 9.45 -12.68
CA PRO A 93 50.09 10.37 -13.21
C PRO A 93 51.52 9.89 -12.90
N ALA A 94 52.45 10.34 -13.75
CA ALA A 94 53.84 9.92 -13.89
C ALA A 94 54.73 10.06 -12.64
#